data_AF-A0A847WQX2-F1
#
_entry.id   AF-A0A847WQX2-F1
#
_cell.length_a   1.000
_cell.length_b   1.000
_cell.length_c   1.000
_cell.angle_alpha   90.00
_cell.angle_beta   90.00
_cell.angle_gamma   90.00
#
_symmetry.space_group_name_H-M   'P 1'
#
loop_
_entity.id
_entity.type
_entity.pdbx_description
1 polymer ?
#
loop_
_entity_poly.entity_id
_entity_poly.type
_entity_poly.pdbx_seq_one_letter_code
_entity_poly.pdbx_strand_id
1 'polypeptide(L)'
;MIRYIREPINGLTHLAGAFLAAIGLIMMVIKGISAQVSTISLVSLIIFGVSMISLYSASATYHMVIGSDQLIAWLRRLDHSMIYILIAGTYTPFC
;
A
#
# COMPACT_ATOMS: atom_id res chain seq x y z
N MET A 1 9.70 25.09 16.37
CA MET A 1 9.72 24.50 15.02
C MET A 1 8.36 23.87 14.78
N ILE A 2 7.52 24.47 13.92
CA ILE A 2 6.22 23.87 13.58
C ILE A 2 6.52 22.66 12.69
N ARG A 3 6.42 21.45 13.24
CA ARG A 3 6.51 20.23 12.44
C ARG A 3 5.19 20.08 11.68
N TYR A 4 5.27 20.05 10.35
CA TYR A 4 4.13 19.79 9.48
C TYR A 4 3.79 18.29 9.38
N ILE A 5 4.73 17.42 9.78
CA ILE A 5 4.65 15.96 9.67
C ILE A 5 5.19 15.36 10.98
N ARG A 6 4.49 14.38 11.56
CA ARG A 6 4.90 13.75 12.83
C ARG A 6 6.24 13.04 12.72
N GLU A 7 6.39 12.17 11.71
CA GLU A 7 7.58 11.34 11.44
C GLU A 7 7.97 11.43 9.96
N PRO A 8 8.79 12.43 9.56
CA PRO A 8 8.99 12.78 8.14
C PRO A 8 9.68 11.68 7.32
N ILE A 9 10.70 11.01 7.86
CA ILE A 9 11.43 9.97 7.13
C ILE A 9 10.51 8.77 6.85
N ASN A 10 9.81 8.27 7.87
CA ASN A 10 8.87 7.16 7.74
C ASN A 10 7.69 7.54 6.83
N GLY A 11 7.10 8.72 7.03
CA GLY A 11 5.99 9.21 6.21
C GLY A 11 6.34 9.32 4.72
N LEU A 12 7.47 9.96 4.39
CA LEU A 12 7.87 10.20 3.01
C LEU A 12 8.33 8.92 2.29
N THR A 13 9.03 8.02 2.99
CA THR A 13 9.44 6.73 2.39
C THR A 13 8.25 5.85 2.06
N HIS A 14 7.25 5.77 2.95
CA HIS A 14 6.03 5.03 2.68
C HIS A 14 5.16 5.72 1.62
N LEU A 15 5.11 7.06 1.60
CA LEU A 15 4.40 7.79 0.54
C LEU A 15 5.01 7.53 -0.83
N ALA A 16 6.35 7.55 -0.93
CA ALA A 16 7.05 7.15 -2.15
C ALA A 16 6.73 5.70 -2.53
N GLY A 17 6.69 4.79 -1.54
CA GLY A 17 6.25 3.41 -1.71
C GLY A 17 4.85 3.28 -2.30
N ALA A 18 3.89 4.10 -1.84
CA ALA A 18 2.52 4.10 -2.36
C ALA A 18 2.46 4.50 -3.84
N PHE A 19 3.20 5.56 -4.23
CA PHE A 19 3.30 5.97 -5.64
C PHE A 19 3.98 4.92 -6.51
N LEU A 20 5.09 4.35 -6.05
CA LEU A 20 5.79 3.29 -6.76
C LEU A 20 4.91 2.03 -6.91
N ALA A 21 4.13 1.67 -5.89
CA ALA A 21 3.18 0.57 -5.96
C ALA A 21 2.06 0.83 -6.97
N ALA A 22 1.54 2.05 -7.06
CA ALA A 22 0.54 2.43 -8.06
C ALA A 22 1.10 2.35 -9.49
N ILE A 23 2.32 2.87 -9.71
CA ILE A 23 3.02 2.75 -11.00
C ILE A 23 3.25 1.27 -11.34
N GLY A 24 3.74 0.48 -10.37
CA GLY A 24 3.97 -0.95 -10.52
C GLY A 24 2.71 -1.71 -10.91
N LEU A 25 1.57 -1.46 -10.25
CA LEU A 25 0.28 -2.07 -10.59
C LEU A 25 -0.12 -1.75 -12.03
N ILE A 26 -0.04 -0.49 -12.45
CA ILE A 26 -0.36 -0.08 -13.83
C ILE A 26 0.53 -0.83 -14.83
N MET A 27 1.84 -0.88 -14.59
CA MET A 27 2.79 -1.60 -15.45
C MET A 27 2.50 -3.10 -15.51
N MET A 28 2.16 -3.72 -14.37
CA MET A 28 1.82 -5.15 -14.30
C MET A 28 0.53 -5.47 -15.05
N VAL A 29 -0.50 -4.61 -14.96
CA VAL A 29 -1.76 -4.78 -15.70
C VAL A 29 -1.54 -4.65 -17.20
N ILE A 30 -0.83 -3.60 -17.64
CA ILE A 30 -0.51 -3.40 -19.07
C ILE A 30 0.27 -4.61 -19.61
N LYS A 31 1.28 -5.07 -18.87
CA LYS A 31 2.07 -6.25 -19.24
C LYS A 31 1.23 -7.52 -19.28
N GLY A 32 0.35 -7.72 -18.31
CA GLY A 32 -0.55 -8.88 -18.24
C GLY A 32 -1.49 -8.94 -19.45
N ILE A 33 -2.10 -7.80 -19.81
CA ILE A 33 -2.96 -7.68 -21.00
C ILE A 33 -2.15 -7.96 -22.27
N SER A 34 -0.97 -7.35 -22.42
CA SER A 34 -0.10 -7.56 -23.58
C SER A 34 0.38 -9.01 -23.73
N ALA A 35 0.58 -9.70 -22.61
CA ALA A 35 1.00 -11.11 -22.57
C ALA A 35 -0.19 -12.09 -22.64
N GLN A 36 -1.42 -11.59 -22.76
CA GLN A 36 -2.64 -12.41 -22.83
C GLN A 36 -2.75 -13.42 -21.68
N VAL A 37 -2.39 -12.99 -20.47
CA VAL A 37 -2.54 -13.84 -19.27
C VAL A 37 -4.03 -14.12 -19.01
N SER A 38 -4.32 -15.21 -18.31
CA SER A 38 -5.69 -15.53 -17.93
C SER A 38 -6.33 -14.41 -17.09
N THR A 39 -7.65 -14.26 -17.17
CA THR A 39 -8.40 -13.31 -16.34
C THR A 39 -8.13 -13.51 -14.85
N ILE A 40 -8.00 -14.77 -14.41
CA ILE A 40 -7.69 -15.09 -13.01
C ILE A 40 -6.32 -14.52 -12.62
N SER A 41 -5.29 -14.77 -13.43
CA SER A 41 -3.96 -14.22 -13.20
C SER A 41 -3.96 -12.69 -13.16
N LEU A 42 -4.72 -12.04 -14.06
CA LEU A 42 -4.84 -10.58 -14.08
C LEU A 42 -5.48 -10.05 -12.79
N VAL A 43 -6.57 -10.67 -12.33
CA VAL A 43 -7.25 -10.31 -11.08
C VAL A 43 -6.32 -10.51 -9.88
N SER A 44 -5.56 -11.61 -9.83
CA SER A 44 -4.58 -11.84 -8.76
C SER A 44 -3.49 -10.77 -8.71
N LEU A 45 -2.96 -10.34 -9.87
CA LEU A 45 -1.99 -9.24 -9.92
C LEU A 45 -2.58 -7.92 -9.43
N ILE A 46 -3.86 -7.66 -9.72
CA ILE A 46 -4.58 -6.48 -9.23
C ILE A 46 -4.75 -6.53 -7.71
N ILE A 47 -5.15 -7.68 -7.15
CA ILE A 47 -5.30 -7.84 -5.69
C ILE A 47 -3.96 -7.59 -4.99
N PHE A 48 -2.88 -8.17 -5.50
CA PHE A 48 -1.53 -7.91 -5.00
C PHE A 48 -1.19 -6.41 -5.03
N GLY A 49 -1.32 -5.74 -6.18
CA GLY A 49 -0.98 -4.33 -6.30
C GLY A 49 -1.84 -3.41 -5.41
N VAL A 50 -3.16 -3.65 -5.35
CA VAL A 50 -4.06 -2.89 -4.47
C VAL A 50 -3.68 -3.07 -3.00
N SER A 51 -3.40 -4.30 -2.56
CA SER A 51 -2.99 -4.55 -1.17
C SER A 51 -1.71 -3.80 -0.80
N MET A 52 -0.75 -3.69 -1.73
CA MET A 52 0.50 -2.95 -1.53
C MET A 52 0.27 -1.43 -1.46
N ILE A 53 -0.54 -0.89 -2.36
CA ILE A 53 -0.92 0.54 -2.35
C ILE A 53 -1.61 0.88 -1.02
N SER A 54 -2.56 0.06 -0.59
CA SER A 54 -3.29 0.27 0.66
C SER A 54 -2.37 0.24 1.88
N LEU A 55 -1.40 -0.68 1.93
CA LEU A 55 -0.41 -0.74 3.03
C LEU A 55 0.42 0.54 3.09
N TYR A 56 1.05 0.92 1.98
CA TYR A 56 1.92 2.09 1.98
C TYR A 56 1.14 3.38 2.22
N SER A 57 -0.09 3.48 1.73
CA SER A 57 -0.96 4.65 1.98
C SER A 57 -1.39 4.75 3.45
N ALA A 58 -1.78 3.63 4.08
CA ALA A 58 -2.13 3.60 5.48
C ALA A 58 -0.93 3.99 6.36
N SER A 59 0.25 3.46 6.06
CA SER A 59 1.48 3.73 6.80
C SER A 59 1.97 5.16 6.65
N ALA A 60 1.96 5.69 5.42
CA ALA A 60 2.27 7.09 5.16
C ALA A 60 1.33 8.01 5.96
N THR A 61 0.02 7.72 5.93
CA THR A 61 -0.98 8.47 6.70
C THR A 61 -0.70 8.40 8.20
N TYR A 62 -0.43 7.20 8.73
CA TYR A 62 -0.11 7.01 10.14
C TYR A 62 1.09 7.83 10.57
N HIS A 63 2.19 7.83 9.82
CA HIS A 63 3.42 8.54 10.15
C HIS A 63 3.35 10.06 9.88
N MET A 64 2.49 10.50 8.97
CA MET A 64 2.40 11.91 8.61
C MET A 64 1.43 12.71 9.48
N VAL A 65 0.30 12.10 9.88
CA VAL A 65 -0.77 12.78 10.61
C VAL A 65 -0.32 13.22 12.01
N ILE A 66 -0.61 14.48 12.32
CA ILE A 66 -0.54 15.08 13.65
C ILE A 66 -1.97 15.19 14.18
N GLY A 67 -2.27 14.53 15.30
CA GLY A 67 -3.62 14.49 15.85
C GLY A 67 -3.65 13.94 17.27
N SER A 68 -4.84 13.72 17.81
CA SER A 68 -5.04 13.19 19.16
C SER A 68 -4.52 11.75 19.29
N ASP A 69 -4.18 11.34 20.51
CA ASP A 69 -3.71 9.97 20.78
C ASP A 69 -4.70 8.89 20.32
N GLN A 70 -6.00 9.19 20.39
CA GLN A 70 -7.06 8.29 19.91
C GLN A 70 -7.02 8.09 18.39
N LEU A 71 -6.80 9.17 17.62
CA LEU A 71 -6.63 9.10 16.17
C LEU A 71 -5.36 8.34 15.81
N ILE A 72 -4.24 8.63 16.48
CA ILE A 72 -2.96 7.95 16.25
C ILE A 72 -3.06 6.46 16.57
N ALA A 73 -3.73 6.08 17.65
CA ALA A 73 -3.94 4.68 18.02
C ALA A 73 -4.81 3.94 16.99
N TRP A 74 -5.82 4.61 16.41
CA TRP A 74 -6.63 4.03 15.34
C TRP A 74 -5.83 3.84 14.05
N LEU A 75 -5.08 4.86 13.62
CA LEU A 75 -4.21 4.77 12.43
C LEU A 75 -3.14 3.69 12.58
N ARG A 76 -2.56 3.52 13.76
CA ARG A 76 -1.60 2.45 14.05
C ARG A 76 -2.21 1.06 13.86
N ARG A 77 -3.45 0.85 14.32
CA ARG A 77 -4.16 -0.42 14.13
C ARG A 77 -4.44 -0.67 12.66
N LEU A 78 -4.84 0.35 11.91
CA LEU A 78 -5.05 0.25 10.46
C LEU A 78 -3.75 -0.13 9.75
N ASP A 79 -2.67 0.60 10.01
CA ASP A 79 -1.35 0.36 9.42
C ASP A 79 -0.85 -1.07 9.65
N HIS A 80 -0.88 -1.54 10.91
CA HIS A 80 -0.51 -2.92 11.21
C HIS A 80 -1.45 -3.96 10.59
N SER A 81 -2.75 -3.66 10.48
CA SER A 81 -3.71 -4.56 9.84
C SER A 81 -3.40 -4.74 8.35
N MET A 82 -2.93 -3.69 7.68
CA MET A 82 -2.58 -3.76 6.26
C MET A 82 -1.42 -4.71 5.97
N ILE A 83 -0.54 -4.98 6.93
CA ILE A 83 0.53 -5.98 6.78
C ILE A 83 -0.07 -7.35 6.49
N TYR A 84 -1.10 -7.76 7.23
CA TYR A 84 -1.78 -9.03 7.02
C TYR A 84 -2.50 -9.08 5.66
N ILE A 85 -3.11 -7.96 5.25
CA ILE A 85 -3.76 -7.84 3.93
C ILE A 85 -2.72 -7.96 2.80
N LEU A 86 -1.56 -7.30 2.92
CA LEU A 86 -0.49 -7.43 1.93
C LEU A 86 0.07 -8.86 1.89
N ILE A 87 0.28 -9.49 3.05
CA ILE A 87 0.70 -10.90 3.12
C ILE A 87 -0.29 -11.76 2.32
N ALA A 88 -1.59 -11.68 2.60
CA ALA A 88 -2.61 -12.41 1.84
C ALA A 88 -2.56 -12.07 0.34
N GLY A 89 -2.44 -10.79 -0.01
CA GLY A 89 -2.31 -10.31 -1.38
C GLY A 89 -1.11 -10.90 -2.13
N THR A 90 0.03 -11.09 -1.45
CA THR A 90 1.26 -11.65 -2.06
C THR A 90 1.12 -13.12 -2.46
N TYR A 91 0.18 -13.86 -1.85
CA TYR A 91 -0.07 -15.25 -2.23
C TYR A 91 -0.99 -15.38 -3.44
N THR A 92 -1.88 -14.40 -3.68
CA THR A 92 -2.89 -14.48 -4.75
C THR A 92 -2.36 -14.77 -6.16
N PRO A 93 -1.16 -14.33 -6.60
CA PRO A 93 -0.64 -14.67 -7.93
C PRO A 93 -0.14 -16.11 -8.07
N PHE A 94 0.02 -16.84 -6.95
CA PHE A 94 0.61 -18.18 -6.92
C PHE A 94 -0.40 -19.30 -6.63
N CYS A 95 -1.61 -18.96 -6.18
CA CYS A 95 -2.72 -19.89 -5.99
C CYS A 95 -3.78 -19.74 -7.09
#